data_AF-A0A958X233-F1
#
_entry.id   AF-A0A958X233-F1
#
_cell.length_a   1.000
_cell.length_b   1.000
_cell.length_c   1.000
_cell.angle_alpha   90.00
_cell.angle_beta   90.00
_cell.angle_gamma   90.00
#
_symmetry.space_group_name_H-M   'P 1'
#
loop_
_entity.id
_entity.type
_entity.pdbx_description
1 polymer ?
#
loop_
_entity_poly.entity_id
_entity_poly.type
_entity_poly.pdbx_seq_one_letter_code
_entity_poly.pdbx_strand_id
1 'polypeptide(L)'
;MRFRHLLLLVLFSGLFVANTSAQTKNNEQDVTVFESVLKTADWANFKYQEELEKAKRNDMESIYRLLDFSGTVDGKEAIEHSVTLLELMAGRDAHYAGGILKTSPKLKAVLLERFALAQGKTQKEELRKPISEWAPLSWGVLHGKEYMPPLTEEQARVLGQLKMEKDNMPKHKPGTAPAENTDAQPSKTGTGHSDKDN
;
A
#
# COMPACT_ATOMS: atom_id res chain seq x y z
N MET A 1 -28.44 -67.73 -34.74
CA MET A 1 -29.29 -67.24 -33.63
C MET A 1 -28.57 -67.41 -32.30
N ARG A 2 -28.56 -66.35 -31.48
CA ARG A 2 -28.21 -66.29 -30.04
C ARG A 2 -26.73 -66.42 -29.63
N PHE A 3 -25.99 -65.32 -29.77
CA PHE A 3 -24.82 -65.05 -28.94
C PHE A 3 -25.25 -64.26 -27.70
N ARG A 4 -25.24 -64.94 -26.55
CA ARG A 4 -25.40 -64.37 -25.21
C ARG A 4 -24.08 -63.68 -24.87
N HIS A 5 -24.03 -62.36 -24.93
CA HIS A 5 -22.92 -61.60 -24.35
C HIS A 5 -23.44 -60.76 -23.18
N LEU A 6 -22.96 -61.21 -22.03
CA LEU A 6 -23.16 -60.73 -20.68
C LEU A 6 -22.70 -59.27 -20.59
N LEU A 7 -23.66 -58.35 -20.41
CA LEU A 7 -23.42 -56.94 -20.13
C LEU A 7 -22.94 -56.83 -18.67
N LEU A 8 -21.63 -56.71 -18.47
CA LEU A 8 -21.01 -56.48 -17.16
C LEU A 8 -20.96 -54.97 -16.91
N LEU A 9 -22.04 -54.45 -16.34
CA LEU A 9 -22.21 -53.05 -15.95
C LEU A 9 -21.41 -52.83 -14.66
N VAL A 10 -20.13 -52.46 -14.80
CA VAL A 10 -19.29 -52.05 -13.66
C VAL A 10 -19.75 -50.66 -13.22
N LEU A 11 -20.59 -50.63 -12.19
CA LEU A 11 -20.93 -49.46 -11.39
C LEU A 11 -19.66 -48.97 -10.68
N PHE A 12 -18.95 -48.04 -11.29
CA PHE A 12 -17.97 -47.22 -10.57
C PHE A 12 -18.75 -46.14 -9.82
N SER A 13 -19.24 -46.52 -8.64
CA SER A 13 -19.73 -45.59 -7.62
C SER A 13 -18.54 -44.74 -7.16
N GLY A 14 -18.32 -43.63 -7.85
CA GLY A 14 -17.41 -42.58 -7.42
C GLY A 14 -17.90 -42.00 -6.11
N LEU A 15 -17.37 -42.51 -5.00
CA LEU A 15 -17.38 -41.85 -3.71
C LEU A 15 -16.64 -40.52 -3.88
N PHE A 16 -17.40 -39.46 -4.18
CA PHE A 16 -16.96 -38.09 -3.95
C PHE A 16 -16.80 -37.93 -2.44
N VAL A 17 -15.58 -38.13 -1.95
CA VAL A 17 -15.17 -37.65 -0.63
C VAL A 17 -15.13 -36.12 -0.74
N ALA A 18 -16.25 -35.49 -0.41
CA ALA A 18 -16.27 -34.06 -0.14
C ALA A 18 -15.44 -33.83 1.13
N ASN A 19 -14.17 -33.45 0.95
CA ASN A 19 -13.38 -32.83 2.01
C ASN A 19 -14.01 -31.46 2.31
N THR A 20 -15.04 -31.45 3.15
CA THR A 20 -15.44 -30.25 3.88
C THR A 20 -14.44 -30.05 5.02
N SER A 21 -13.33 -29.39 4.72
CA SER A 21 -12.51 -28.75 5.75
C SER A 21 -13.33 -27.60 6.32
N ALA A 22 -13.81 -27.76 7.55
CA ALA A 22 -14.37 -26.68 8.34
C ALA A 22 -13.34 -25.55 8.39
N GLN A 23 -13.63 -24.42 7.76
CA GLN A 23 -12.83 -23.21 7.86
C GLN A 23 -13.00 -22.61 9.25
N THR A 24 -12.16 -23.05 10.18
CA THR A 24 -11.87 -22.30 11.38
C THR A 24 -11.26 -20.97 10.92
N LYS A 25 -11.98 -19.86 11.14
CA LYS A 25 -11.46 -18.49 11.04
C LYS A 25 -10.29 -18.34 12.03
N ASN A 26 -9.10 -18.77 11.64
CA ASN A 26 -7.85 -18.30 12.19
C ASN A 26 -7.16 -17.47 11.11
N ASN A 27 -6.96 -16.20 11.43
CA ASN A 27 -6.47 -15.12 10.59
C ASN A 27 -4.95 -15.24 10.31
N GLU A 28 -4.43 -16.44 10.08
CA GLU A 28 -3.16 -16.60 9.37
C GLU A 28 -3.52 -16.70 7.90
N GLN A 29 -3.52 -15.56 7.21
CA GLN A 29 -3.59 -15.57 5.75
C GLN A 29 -2.35 -16.31 5.24
N ASP A 30 -2.56 -17.55 4.81
CA ASP A 30 -1.55 -18.35 4.16
C ASP A 30 -1.07 -17.60 2.91
N VAL A 31 0.17 -17.12 2.92
CA VAL A 31 0.76 -16.36 1.82
C VAL A 31 1.60 -17.32 1.00
N THR A 32 1.26 -17.46 -0.28
CA THR A 32 1.98 -18.35 -1.19
C THR A 32 3.38 -17.80 -1.47
N VAL A 33 4.41 -18.62 -1.24
CA VAL A 33 5.81 -18.32 -1.55
C VAL A 33 6.34 -19.35 -2.53
N PHE A 34 7.03 -18.88 -3.58
CA PHE A 34 7.52 -19.73 -4.66
C PHE A 34 9.01 -20.01 -4.51
N GLU A 35 9.42 -21.26 -4.74
CA GLU A 35 10.82 -21.70 -4.61
C GLU A 35 11.77 -20.92 -5.53
N SER A 36 11.33 -20.59 -6.73
CA SER A 36 12.04 -19.76 -7.71
C SER A 36 12.40 -18.36 -7.18
N VAL A 37 11.47 -17.74 -6.46
CA VAL A 37 11.66 -16.43 -5.81
C VAL A 37 12.69 -16.56 -4.69
N LEU A 38 12.64 -17.64 -3.90
CA LEU A 38 13.62 -17.90 -2.84
C LEU A 38 15.03 -18.09 -3.41
N LYS A 39 15.18 -18.86 -4.48
CA LYS A 39 16.48 -19.01 -5.17
C LYS A 39 17.03 -17.68 -5.66
N THR A 40 16.17 -16.83 -6.21
CA THR A 40 16.57 -15.50 -6.69
C THR A 40 16.94 -14.58 -5.54
N ALA A 41 16.21 -14.65 -4.42
CA ALA A 41 16.54 -13.91 -3.22
C ALA A 41 17.88 -14.33 -2.63
N ASP A 42 18.16 -15.63 -2.57
CA ASP A 42 19.45 -16.16 -2.12
C ASP A 42 20.60 -15.67 -3.01
N TRP A 43 20.41 -15.71 -4.34
CA TRP A 43 21.38 -15.16 -5.30
C TRP A 43 21.62 -13.65 -5.09
N ALA A 44 20.56 -12.90 -4.81
CA ALA A 44 20.63 -11.47 -4.52
C ALA A 44 21.07 -11.15 -3.08
N ASN A 45 21.38 -12.16 -2.25
CA ASN A 45 21.66 -12.03 -0.82
C ASN A 45 20.55 -11.26 -0.05
N PHE A 46 19.31 -11.40 -0.51
CA PHE A 46 18.12 -10.80 0.10
C PHE A 46 17.49 -11.78 1.09
N LYS A 47 17.31 -11.35 2.34
CA LYS A 47 16.77 -12.19 3.41
C LYS A 47 15.25 -12.34 3.32
N TYR A 48 14.77 -12.98 2.26
CA TYR A 48 13.35 -12.97 1.88
C TYR A 48 12.41 -13.44 2.99
N GLN A 49 12.70 -14.58 3.61
CA GLN A 49 11.86 -15.14 4.67
C GLN A 49 11.83 -14.24 5.92
N GLU A 50 12.97 -13.64 6.29
CA GLU A 50 13.04 -12.72 7.43
C GLU A 50 12.16 -11.48 7.19
N GLU A 51 12.24 -10.89 6.01
CA GLU A 51 11.42 -9.73 5.64
C GLU A 51 9.94 -10.11 5.49
N LEU A 52 9.62 -11.27 4.94
CA LEU A 52 8.24 -11.76 4.84
C LEU A 52 7.58 -11.93 6.21
N GLU A 53 8.29 -12.54 7.17
CA GLU A 53 7.77 -12.73 8.53
C GLU A 53 7.55 -11.40 9.26
N LYS A 54 8.43 -10.42 9.06
CA LYS A 54 8.23 -9.06 9.60
C LYS A 54 7.06 -8.34 8.91
N ALA A 55 6.94 -8.46 7.60
CA ALA A 55 5.85 -7.85 6.83
C ALA A 55 4.47 -8.46 7.19
N LYS A 56 4.39 -9.76 7.48
CA LYS A 56 3.18 -10.40 8.03
C LYS A 56 2.73 -9.77 9.35
N ARG A 57 3.66 -9.22 10.13
CA ARG A 57 3.41 -8.45 11.36
C ARG A 57 3.20 -6.95 11.13
N ASN A 58 2.90 -6.55 9.89
CA ASN A 58 2.69 -5.15 9.48
C ASN A 58 3.93 -4.24 9.61
N ASP A 59 5.14 -4.79 9.63
CA ASP A 59 6.35 -3.98 9.59
C ASP A 59 6.49 -3.27 8.23
N MET A 60 6.29 -1.96 8.22
CA MET A 60 6.30 -1.17 6.98
C MET A 60 7.67 -1.11 6.29
N GLU A 61 8.76 -1.28 7.05
CA GLU A 61 10.10 -1.28 6.48
C GLU A 61 10.37 -2.59 5.73
N SER A 62 9.95 -3.71 6.29
CA SER A 62 9.99 -5.01 5.63
C SER A 62 9.03 -5.10 4.45
N ILE A 63 7.83 -4.51 4.54
CA ILE A 63 6.93 -4.37 3.38
C ILE A 63 7.63 -3.59 2.26
N TYR A 64 8.26 -2.45 2.59
CA TYR A 64 9.03 -1.68 1.62
C TYR A 64 10.18 -2.50 1.01
N ARG A 65 10.96 -3.23 1.81
CA ARG A 65 12.06 -4.07 1.31
C ARG A 65 11.58 -5.16 0.37
N LEU A 66 10.43 -5.78 0.64
CA LEU A 66 9.82 -6.74 -0.28
C LEU A 66 9.35 -6.06 -1.56
N LEU A 67 8.73 -4.88 -1.49
CA LEU A 67 8.34 -4.12 -2.67
C LEU A 67 9.56 -3.69 -3.49
N ASP A 68 10.65 -3.27 -2.85
CA ASP A 68 11.90 -2.86 -3.51
C ASP A 68 12.61 -4.06 -4.16
N PHE A 69 12.53 -5.25 -3.56
CA PHE A 69 13.01 -6.49 -4.17
C PHE A 69 12.34 -6.82 -5.51
N SER A 70 11.14 -6.28 -5.77
CA SER A 70 10.54 -6.34 -7.11
C SER A 70 11.45 -5.72 -8.18
N GLY A 71 12.28 -4.73 -7.86
CA GLY A 71 13.26 -4.18 -8.80
C GLY A 71 14.37 -5.15 -9.21
N THR A 72 14.59 -6.22 -8.45
CA THR A 72 15.67 -7.20 -8.65
C THR A 72 15.22 -8.45 -9.42
N VAL A 73 13.93 -8.80 -9.33
CA VAL A 73 13.36 -9.97 -10.03
C VAL A 73 12.77 -9.58 -11.39
N ASP A 74 12.86 -10.48 -12.37
CA ASP A 74 12.23 -10.34 -13.69
C ASP A 74 11.42 -11.60 -14.09
N GLY A 75 10.86 -11.60 -15.30
CA GLY A 75 10.28 -12.81 -15.89
C GLY A 75 9.20 -13.49 -15.04
N LYS A 76 9.35 -14.79 -14.84
CA LYS A 76 8.39 -15.63 -14.11
C LYS A 76 8.44 -15.34 -12.60
N GLU A 77 9.64 -15.19 -12.07
CA GLU A 77 9.94 -14.91 -10.66
C GLU A 77 9.32 -13.58 -10.22
N ALA A 78 9.33 -12.57 -11.09
CA ALA A 78 8.67 -11.29 -10.84
C ALA A 78 7.16 -11.43 -10.64
N ILE A 79 6.49 -12.26 -11.46
CA ILE A 79 5.05 -12.50 -11.35
C ILE A 79 4.75 -13.30 -10.08
N GLU A 80 5.54 -14.34 -9.80
CA GLU A 80 5.41 -15.17 -8.59
C GLU A 80 5.61 -14.35 -7.30
N HIS A 81 6.64 -13.50 -7.26
CA HIS A 81 6.84 -12.57 -6.16
C HIS A 81 5.67 -11.59 -6.01
N SER A 82 5.12 -11.12 -7.13
CA SER A 82 3.96 -10.22 -7.12
C SER A 82 2.68 -10.91 -6.63
N VAL A 83 2.53 -12.22 -6.84
CA VAL A 83 1.46 -13.01 -6.20
C VAL A 83 1.64 -13.04 -4.69
N THR A 84 2.85 -13.30 -4.19
CA THR A 84 3.15 -13.23 -2.75
C THR A 84 2.81 -11.84 -2.19
N LEU A 85 3.19 -10.76 -2.88
CA LEU A 85 2.90 -9.39 -2.45
C LEU A 85 1.41 -9.07 -2.44
N LEU A 86 0.63 -9.50 -3.44
CA LEU A 86 -0.83 -9.32 -3.46
C LEU A 86 -1.50 -10.02 -2.28
N GLU A 87 -1.11 -11.27 -2.04
CA GLU A 87 -1.65 -12.07 -0.93
C GLU A 87 -1.25 -11.48 0.42
N LEU A 88 -0.04 -10.93 0.52
CA LEU A 88 0.42 -10.23 1.70
C LEU A 88 -0.23 -8.84 1.83
N MET A 89 -0.72 -8.20 0.78
CA MET A 89 -1.45 -6.93 0.88
C MET A 89 -2.89 -7.10 1.39
N ALA A 90 -3.50 -8.26 1.15
CA ALA A 90 -4.89 -8.54 1.49
C ALA A 90 -5.20 -8.25 2.99
N GLY A 91 -6.10 -7.32 3.27
CA GLY A 91 -6.45 -6.92 4.65
C GLY A 91 -5.42 -6.03 5.36
N ARG A 92 -4.35 -5.60 4.68
CA ARG A 92 -3.26 -4.76 5.20
C ARG A 92 -3.02 -3.49 4.38
N ASP A 93 -4.07 -2.99 3.72
CA ASP A 93 -4.02 -1.90 2.74
C ASP A 93 -3.26 -0.65 3.24
N ALA A 94 -3.52 -0.16 4.46
CA ALA A 94 -2.84 1.03 4.98
C ALA A 94 -1.32 0.85 5.16
N HIS A 95 -0.87 -0.30 5.68
CA HIS A 95 0.55 -0.57 5.85
C HIS A 95 1.26 -0.75 4.51
N TYR A 96 0.58 -1.41 3.56
CA TYR A 96 1.06 -1.56 2.19
C TYR A 96 1.17 -0.23 1.47
N ALA A 97 0.16 0.63 1.56
CA ALA A 97 0.19 1.97 1.00
C ALA A 97 1.37 2.80 1.56
N GLY A 98 1.65 2.68 2.86
CA GLY A 98 2.83 3.29 3.48
C GLY A 98 4.17 2.75 2.93
N GLY A 99 4.25 1.44 2.67
CA GLY A 99 5.41 0.83 2.00
C GLY A 99 5.57 1.28 0.54
N ILE A 100 4.48 1.29 -0.23
CA ILE A 100 4.46 1.73 -1.63
C ILE A 100 4.84 3.21 -1.73
N LEU A 101 4.47 4.05 -0.75
CA LEU A 101 4.80 5.48 -0.76
C LEU A 101 6.31 5.73 -0.84
N LYS A 102 7.12 4.87 -0.19
CA LYS A 102 8.59 4.94 -0.19
C LYS A 102 9.22 4.51 -1.53
N THR A 103 8.47 3.81 -2.39
CA THR A 103 9.00 3.31 -3.66
C THR A 103 9.14 4.41 -4.71
N SER A 104 10.13 4.25 -5.61
CA SER A 104 10.33 5.18 -6.72
C SER A 104 9.15 5.15 -7.71
N PRO A 105 8.88 6.25 -8.46
CA PRO A 105 7.82 6.26 -9.48
C PRO A 105 7.98 5.15 -10.54
N LYS A 106 9.22 4.84 -10.92
CA LYS A 106 9.52 3.74 -11.84
C LYS A 106 9.10 2.39 -11.26
N LEU A 107 9.40 2.14 -9.98
CA LEU A 107 9.01 0.91 -9.31
C LEU A 107 7.48 0.80 -9.16
N LYS A 108 6.76 1.90 -8.89
CA LYS A 108 5.29 1.91 -8.87
C LYS A 108 4.68 1.47 -10.20
N ALA A 109 5.22 1.93 -11.32
CA ALA A 109 4.77 1.52 -12.65
C ALA A 109 4.98 0.02 -12.87
N VAL A 110 6.15 -0.51 -12.46
CA VAL A 110 6.46 -1.95 -12.52
C VAL A 110 5.53 -2.76 -11.63
N LEU A 111 5.26 -2.31 -10.40
CA LEU A 111 4.34 -2.97 -9.48
C LEU A 111 2.91 -3.00 -10.03
N LEU A 112 2.44 -1.92 -10.66
CA LEU A 112 1.11 -1.89 -11.29
C LEU A 112 0.95 -2.97 -12.36
N GLU A 113 1.90 -3.05 -13.30
CA GLU A 113 1.88 -4.06 -14.36
C GLU A 113 1.89 -5.47 -13.78
N ARG A 114 2.79 -5.73 -12.83
CA ARG A 114 2.95 -7.07 -12.26
C ARG A 114 1.82 -7.48 -11.35
N PHE A 115 1.22 -6.55 -10.61
CA PHE A 115 0.03 -6.84 -9.83
C PHE A 115 -1.13 -7.21 -10.74
N ALA A 116 -1.36 -6.51 -11.85
CA ALA A 116 -2.38 -6.89 -12.81
C ALA A 116 -2.18 -8.33 -13.34
N LEU A 117 -0.93 -8.72 -13.63
CA LEU A 117 -0.59 -10.09 -14.04
C LEU A 117 -0.78 -11.11 -12.89
N ALA A 118 -0.36 -10.76 -11.68
CA ALA A 118 -0.45 -11.61 -10.51
C ALA A 118 -1.89 -11.86 -10.05
N GLN A 119 -2.81 -10.91 -10.27
CA GLN A 119 -4.25 -11.12 -10.04
C GLN A 119 -4.80 -12.27 -10.91
N GLY A 120 -4.26 -12.48 -12.11
CA GLY A 120 -4.61 -13.63 -12.96
C GLY A 120 -3.99 -14.96 -12.52
N LYS A 121 -3.06 -14.95 -11.55
CA LYS A 121 -2.30 -16.14 -11.12
C LYS A 121 -2.59 -16.59 -9.69
N THR A 122 -3.04 -15.67 -8.83
CA THR A 122 -3.42 -16.03 -7.46
C THR A 122 -4.59 -17.03 -7.44
N GLN A 123 -4.56 -17.93 -6.46
CA GLN A 123 -5.63 -18.89 -6.20
C GLN A 123 -6.76 -18.29 -5.36
N LYS A 124 -6.55 -17.10 -4.79
CA LYS A 124 -7.53 -16.40 -3.95
C LYS A 124 -8.49 -15.57 -4.81
N GLU A 125 -9.73 -16.03 -4.93
CA GLU A 125 -10.72 -15.43 -5.84
C GLU A 125 -11.02 -13.97 -5.51
N GLU A 126 -11.02 -13.61 -4.23
CA GLU A 126 -11.26 -12.25 -3.75
C GLU A 126 -10.22 -11.24 -4.25
N LEU A 127 -8.99 -11.70 -4.52
CA LEU A 127 -7.89 -10.87 -5.00
C LEU A 127 -7.87 -10.70 -6.52
N ARG A 128 -8.73 -11.43 -7.24
CA ARG A 128 -8.90 -11.30 -8.70
C ARG A 128 -9.73 -10.07 -9.08
N LYS A 129 -10.49 -9.51 -8.14
CA LYS A 129 -11.22 -8.24 -8.32
C LYS A 129 -10.24 -7.08 -8.46
N PRO A 130 -10.57 -5.99 -9.17
CA PRO A 130 -9.71 -4.81 -9.28
C PRO A 130 -9.16 -4.36 -7.91
N ILE A 131 -7.85 -4.07 -7.84
CA ILE A 131 -7.18 -3.70 -6.57
C ILE A 131 -7.86 -2.51 -5.90
N SER A 132 -8.39 -1.57 -6.69
CA SER A 132 -9.16 -0.43 -6.19
C SER A 132 -10.37 -0.80 -5.32
N GLU A 133 -10.93 -2.01 -5.46
CA GLU A 133 -12.10 -2.45 -4.69
C GLU A 133 -11.75 -2.97 -3.30
N TRP A 134 -10.56 -3.56 -3.11
CA TRP A 134 -10.18 -4.24 -1.87
C TRP A 134 -8.93 -3.68 -1.19
N ALA A 135 -8.12 -2.89 -1.91
CA ALA A 135 -6.97 -2.14 -1.40
C ALA A 135 -6.92 -0.72 -2.01
N PRO A 136 -7.94 0.12 -1.74
CA PRO A 136 -8.05 1.45 -2.36
C PRO A 136 -6.91 2.41 -2.01
N LEU A 137 -6.31 2.32 -0.81
CA LEU A 137 -5.19 3.18 -0.43
C LEU A 137 -3.95 2.83 -1.23
N SER A 138 -3.57 1.56 -1.26
CA SER A 138 -2.42 1.04 -2.02
C SER A 138 -2.59 1.34 -3.50
N TRP A 139 -3.80 1.12 -4.05
CA TRP A 139 -4.13 1.50 -5.42
C TRP A 139 -3.91 2.99 -5.69
N GLY A 140 -4.37 3.86 -4.79
CA GLY A 140 -4.18 5.30 -4.90
C GLY A 140 -2.70 5.70 -4.95
N VAL A 141 -1.89 5.16 -4.05
CA VAL A 141 -0.45 5.47 -3.97
C VAL A 141 0.30 4.95 -5.19
N LEU A 142 -0.06 3.78 -5.72
CA LEU A 142 0.49 3.25 -6.98
C LEU A 142 0.21 4.20 -8.17
N HIS A 143 -0.94 4.86 -8.18
CA HIS A 143 -1.32 5.86 -9.20
C HIS A 143 -0.83 7.28 -8.90
N GLY A 144 0.06 7.45 -7.91
CA GLY A 144 0.61 8.75 -7.56
C GLY A 144 -0.36 9.70 -6.86
N LYS A 145 -1.49 9.19 -6.34
CA LYS A 145 -2.35 9.99 -5.45
C LYS A 145 -1.64 10.26 -4.13
N GLU A 146 -1.93 11.41 -3.54
CA GLU A 146 -1.44 11.77 -2.21
C GLU A 146 -1.92 10.75 -1.17
N TYR A 147 -0.98 10.21 -0.40
CA TYR A 147 -1.29 9.27 0.67
C TYR A 147 -1.76 10.05 1.91
N MET A 148 -3.06 9.98 2.20
CA MET A 148 -3.57 10.37 3.50
C MET A 148 -3.77 9.09 4.32
N PRO A 149 -2.90 8.78 5.30
CA PRO A 149 -3.17 7.67 6.20
C PRO A 149 -4.52 7.91 6.88
N PRO A 150 -5.31 6.85 7.15
CA PRO A 150 -6.50 7.00 7.97
C PRO A 150 -6.07 7.61 9.30
N LEU A 151 -6.67 8.75 9.66
CA LEU A 151 -6.45 9.41 10.94
C LEU A 151 -6.63 8.37 12.03
N THR A 152 -5.65 8.25 12.93
CA THR A 152 -5.87 7.44 14.14
C THR A 152 -7.07 8.02 14.90
N GLU A 153 -7.78 7.20 15.70
CA GLU A 153 -8.90 7.70 16.50
C GLU A 153 -8.50 8.93 17.34
N GLU A 154 -7.27 8.94 17.83
CA GLU A 154 -6.70 10.08 18.56
C GLU A 154 -6.46 11.29 17.67
N GLN A 155 -5.94 11.12 16.45
CA GLN A 155 -5.78 12.22 15.49
C GLN A 155 -7.13 12.76 15.02
N ALA A 156 -8.13 11.89 14.81
CA ALA A 156 -9.49 12.29 14.47
C ALA A 156 -10.15 13.06 15.62
N ARG A 157 -9.90 12.64 16.87
CA ARG A 157 -10.39 13.31 18.09
C ARG A 157 -9.76 14.70 18.24
N VAL A 158 -8.44 14.82 18.06
CA VAL A 158 -7.72 16.11 18.10
C VAL A 158 -8.18 17.04 16.97
N LEU A 159 -8.36 16.54 15.74
CA LEU A 159 -8.90 17.34 14.65
C LEU A 159 -10.33 17.82 14.94
N GLY A 160 -11.16 16.96 15.55
CA GLY A 160 -12.50 17.30 16.00
C GLY A 160 -12.49 18.45 17.02
N GLN A 161 -11.57 18.42 17.98
CA GLN A 161 -11.42 19.49 18.98
C GLN A 161 -10.96 20.81 18.36
N LEU A 162 -9.95 20.77 17.48
CA LEU A 162 -9.46 21.97 16.78
C LEU A 162 -10.52 22.63 15.90
N LYS A 163 -11.40 21.83 15.28
CA LYS A 163 -12.49 22.35 14.45
C LYS A 163 -13.55 23.05 15.29
N MET A 164 -13.85 22.53 16.47
CA MET A 164 -14.76 23.18 17.43
C MET A 164 -14.17 24.47 18.04
N GLU A 165 -12.86 24.54 18.25
CA GLU A 165 -12.19 25.75 18.72
C GLU A 165 -12.19 26.87 17.67
N LYS A 166 -12.01 26.52 16.39
CA LYS A 166 -12.08 27.48 15.28
C LYS A 166 -13.48 28.04 15.05
N ASP A 167 -14.53 27.23 15.27
CA ASP A 167 -15.92 27.67 15.12
C ASP A 167 -16.42 28.50 16.32
N ASN A 168 -15.80 28.36 17.50
CA ASN A 168 -16.10 29.15 18.70
C ASN A 168 -15.21 30.40 18.88
N MET A 169 -14.31 30.70 17.94
CA MET A 169 -13.46 31.88 18.02
C MET A 169 -14.31 33.14 17.78
N PRO A 170 -14.39 34.09 18.73
CA PRO A 170 -15.17 35.31 18.55
C PRO A 170 -14.64 36.08 17.34
N LYS A 171 -15.51 36.34 16.36
CA LYS A 171 -15.20 37.19 15.22
C LYS A 171 -14.76 38.55 15.73
N HIS A 172 -13.44 38.78 15.78
CA HIS A 172 -12.90 40.11 16.01
C HIS A 172 -13.40 41.00 14.88
N LYS A 173 -14.37 41.86 15.22
CA LYS A 173 -14.77 43.00 14.41
C LYS A 173 -13.48 43.78 14.11
N PRO A 174 -13.16 44.13 12.85
CA PRO A 174 -12.04 44.99 12.57
C PRO A 174 -12.28 46.31 13.28
N GLY A 175 -11.46 46.57 14.30
CA GLY A 175 -11.49 47.80 15.08
C GLY A 175 -11.09 48.96 14.20
N THR A 176 -11.96 49.96 14.18
CA THR A 176 -11.81 51.30 13.62
C THR A 176 -10.38 51.83 13.76
N ALA A 177 -9.78 52.22 12.65
CA ALA A 177 -8.54 52.98 12.62
C ALA A 177 -8.70 54.29 13.42
N PRO A 178 -7.77 54.63 14.33
CA PRO A 178 -7.67 55.99 14.83
C PRO A 178 -7.03 56.87 13.75
N ALA A 179 -7.73 57.95 13.43
CA ALA A 179 -7.26 59.02 12.58
C ALA A 179 -5.98 59.67 13.14
N GLU A 180 -5.05 59.93 12.23
CA GLU A 180 -4.37 61.21 12.02
C GLU A 180 -3.95 62.02 13.26
N ASN A 181 -2.63 62.12 13.47
CA ASN A 181 -2.07 63.39 13.89
C ASN A 181 -0.74 63.64 13.17
N THR A 182 -0.84 64.57 12.23
CA THR A 182 0.24 65.20 11.49
C THR A 182 0.85 66.26 12.40
N ASP A 183 2.15 66.18 12.68
CA ASP A 183 2.94 67.39 12.90
C ASP A 183 4.40 67.15 12.49
N ALA A 184 4.85 68.02 11.60
CA ALA A 184 6.16 68.03 10.97
C ALA A 184 7.15 68.87 11.79
N GLN A 185 8.45 68.51 11.77
CA GLN A 185 9.51 69.40 11.23
C GLN A 185 10.90 68.74 11.24
N PRO A 186 11.87 69.27 10.45
CA PRO A 186 12.99 68.54 9.88
C PRO A 186 14.37 68.94 10.41
N SER A 187 15.35 68.06 10.24
CA SER A 187 16.79 68.38 10.29
C SER A 187 17.57 67.23 9.62
N LYS A 188 17.94 67.39 8.35
CA LYS A 188 19.26 67.81 7.82
C LYS A 188 20.43 66.83 8.06
N THR A 189 20.96 66.40 6.92
CA THR A 189 22.39 66.21 6.54
C THR A 189 23.19 65.04 7.13
N GLY A 190 23.73 64.22 6.21
CA GLY A 190 24.79 63.24 6.50
C GLY A 190 25.18 62.39 5.29
N THR A 191 25.93 62.99 4.36
CA THR A 191 26.59 62.43 3.18
C THR A 191 27.66 61.36 3.51
N GLY A 192 27.85 60.36 2.64
CA GLY A 192 29.07 59.51 2.56
C GLY A 192 28.74 58.04 2.24
N HIS A 193 28.72 57.59 0.98
CA HIS A 193 29.85 57.20 0.15
C HIS A 193 30.81 56.19 0.80
N SER A 194 30.79 54.94 0.33
CA SER A 194 31.99 54.19 -0.09
C SER A 194 31.61 52.86 -0.74
N ASP A 195 32.04 52.72 -1.99
CA ASP A 195 32.23 51.47 -2.73
C ASP A 195 33.17 50.50 -1.98
N LYS A 196 32.99 49.19 -2.21
CA LYS A 196 34.03 48.30 -2.79
C LYS A 196 33.62 46.83 -2.77
N ASP A 197 33.53 46.28 -3.98
CA ASP A 197 34.13 45.04 -4.46
C ASP A 197 34.76 44.08 -3.43
N ASN A 198 34.29 42.84 -3.42
CA ASN A 198 35.07 41.65 -3.84
C ASN A 198 34.14 40.45 -4.09
#